data_AF-A0A2T6BE93-F1
#
_entry.id   AF-A0A2T6BE93-F1
#
_cell.length_a   1.000
_cell.length_b   1.000
_cell.length_c   1.000
_cell.angle_alpha   90.00
_cell.angle_beta   90.00
_cell.angle_gamma   90.00
#
_symmetry.space_group_name_H-M   'P 1'
#
loop_
_entity.id
_entity.type
_entity.pdbx_description
1 polymer ?
#
loop_
_entity_poly.entity_id
_entity_poly.type
_entity_poly.pdbx_seq_one_letter_code
_entity_poly.pdbx_strand_id
1 'polypeptide(L)'
;MDPNEWGDMLAGVFSPLAFALAFIAIIIQARELKEQRNEVAKTNDNMEKQRFETTFFSLFSALERSLRDIDLQSSEHGMTVGRDCFRVFYTRLNKDYRKRLDAGHSDNLSLELSYRFFWNKHQLELSQYFRILESILRCIGRRPTEEREPYYELVRYNFSDQELLLTFYHAISDEGKPLREYAKTAKLFEPLSTVRLLDFSHSQKIDPMAFGSNPMRDRHDYKNPAARDGLSDD
;
A
#
# COMPACT_ATOMS: atom_id res chain seq x y z
N MET A 1 -16.26 -72.50 -45.07
CA MET A 1 -15.96 -71.08 -44.95
C MET A 1 -14.46 -70.93 -44.97
N ASP A 2 -13.97 -70.28 -46.02
CA ASP A 2 -12.55 -69.98 -46.11
C ASP A 2 -12.14 -68.97 -45.03
N PRO A 3 -10.89 -69.00 -44.54
CA PRO A 3 -10.38 -68.02 -43.57
C PRO A 3 -10.61 -66.56 -43.99
N ASN A 4 -10.68 -66.32 -45.30
CA ASN A 4 -10.92 -65.00 -45.90
C ASN A 4 -12.38 -64.53 -45.73
N GLU A 5 -13.36 -65.43 -45.83
CA GLU A 5 -14.79 -65.10 -45.67
C GLU A 5 -15.13 -64.75 -44.21
N TRP A 6 -14.50 -65.46 -43.25
CA TRP A 6 -14.59 -65.12 -41.83
C TRP A 6 -13.95 -63.75 -41.54
N GLY A 7 -12.83 -63.44 -42.20
CA GLY A 7 -12.16 -62.14 -42.11
C GLY A 7 -13.06 -60.98 -42.57
N ASP A 8 -13.72 -61.13 -43.73
CA ASP A 8 -14.60 -60.10 -44.28
C ASP A 8 -15.88 -59.89 -43.44
N MET A 9 -16.47 -60.97 -42.90
CA MET A 9 -17.65 -60.86 -42.04
C MET A 9 -17.32 -60.21 -40.70
N LEU A 10 -16.17 -60.54 -40.10
CA LEU A 10 -15.67 -59.89 -38.90
C LEU A 10 -15.33 -58.43 -39.18
N ALA A 11 -14.64 -58.12 -40.28
CA ALA A 11 -14.34 -56.74 -40.66
C ALA A 11 -15.60 -55.88 -40.86
N GLY A 12 -16.66 -56.45 -41.45
CA GLY A 12 -17.95 -55.78 -41.66
C GLY A 12 -18.70 -55.41 -40.38
N VAL A 13 -18.61 -56.24 -39.33
CA VAL A 13 -19.28 -55.98 -38.02
C VAL A 13 -18.39 -55.17 -37.07
N PHE A 14 -17.08 -55.38 -37.08
CA PHE A 14 -16.15 -54.66 -36.22
C PHE A 14 -15.93 -53.20 -36.67
N SER A 15 -16.03 -52.90 -37.96
CA SER A 15 -15.77 -51.54 -38.47
C SER A 15 -16.79 -50.50 -37.95
N PRO A 16 -18.13 -50.72 -38.01
CA PRO A 16 -19.10 -49.81 -37.41
C PRO A 16 -18.98 -49.71 -35.89
N LEU A 17 -18.66 -50.81 -35.21
CA LEU A 17 -18.46 -50.84 -33.75
C LEU A 17 -17.23 -50.03 -33.35
N ALA A 18 -16.11 -50.19 -34.05
CA ALA A 18 -14.90 -49.41 -33.86
C ALA A 18 -15.16 -47.92 -34.11
N PHE A 19 -15.96 -47.59 -35.13
CA PHE A 19 -16.35 -46.21 -35.42
C PHE A 19 -17.24 -45.60 -34.33
N ALA A 20 -18.19 -46.37 -33.79
CA ALA A 20 -19.03 -45.95 -32.67
C ALA A 20 -18.19 -45.71 -31.40
N LEU A 21 -17.23 -46.61 -31.10
CA LEU A 21 -16.28 -46.43 -29.99
C LEU A 21 -15.39 -45.20 -30.19
N ALA A 22 -14.88 -44.96 -31.40
CA ALA A 22 -14.11 -43.76 -31.72
C ALA A 22 -14.93 -42.48 -31.54
N PHE A 23 -16.19 -42.48 -31.96
CA PHE A 23 -17.09 -41.34 -31.78
C PHE A 23 -17.39 -41.06 -30.29
N ILE A 24 -17.63 -42.11 -29.51
CA ILE A 24 -17.79 -41.99 -28.05
C ILE A 24 -16.50 -41.45 -27.41
N ALA A 25 -15.34 -41.95 -27.82
CA ALA A 25 -14.05 -41.47 -27.34
C ALA A 25 -13.83 -39.98 -27.65
N ILE A 26 -14.19 -39.52 -28.86
CA ILE A 26 -14.13 -38.09 -29.24
C ILE A 26 -15.04 -37.24 -28.33
N ILE A 27 -16.24 -37.72 -28.01
CA ILE A 27 -17.16 -37.01 -27.11
C ILE A 27 -16.58 -36.92 -25.70
N ILE A 28 -16.00 -38.00 -25.17
CA ILE A 28 -15.37 -38.02 -23.85
C ILE A 28 -14.16 -37.08 -23.82
N GLN A 29 -13.27 -37.16 -24.82
CA GLN A 29 -12.12 -36.27 -24.95
C GLN A 29 -12.53 -34.79 -25.03
N ALA A 30 -13.60 -34.47 -25.76
CA ALA A 30 -14.12 -33.11 -25.84
C ALA A 30 -14.63 -32.59 -24.48
N ARG A 31 -15.22 -33.47 -23.66
CA ARG A 31 -15.64 -33.13 -22.29
C ARG A 31 -14.45 -32.93 -21.37
N GLU A 32 -13.49 -33.86 -21.37
CA GLU A 32 -12.26 -33.75 -20.57
C GLU A 32 -11.47 -32.47 -20.90
N LEU A 33 -11.30 -32.14 -22.19
CA LEU A 33 -10.64 -30.90 -22.61
C LEU A 33 -11.38 -29.66 -22.10
N LYS A 34 -12.71 -29.69 -22.05
CA LYS A 34 -13.51 -28.58 -21.50
C LYS A 34 -13.31 -28.45 -19.99
N GLU A 35 -13.29 -29.56 -19.26
CA GLU A 35 -13.05 -29.59 -17.82
C GLU A 35 -11.63 -29.14 -17.48
N GLN A 36 -10.62 -29.65 -18.19
CA GLN A 36 -9.22 -29.21 -18.08
C GLN A 36 -9.08 -27.71 -18.33
N ARG A 37 -9.72 -27.16 -19.35
CA ARG A 37 -9.71 -25.70 -19.61
C ARG A 37 -10.28 -24.91 -18.44
N ASN A 38 -11.36 -25.39 -17.81
CA ASN A 38 -11.95 -24.75 -16.65
C ASN A 38 -11.03 -24.82 -15.42
N GLU A 39 -10.37 -25.95 -15.20
CA GLU A 39 -9.39 -26.12 -14.11
C GLU A 39 -8.16 -25.24 -14.31
N VAL A 40 -7.64 -25.17 -15.54
CA VAL A 40 -6.53 -24.27 -15.89
C VAL A 40 -6.92 -22.81 -15.67
N ALA A 41 -8.15 -22.42 -16.04
CA ALA A 41 -8.64 -21.06 -15.81
C ALA A 41 -8.68 -20.72 -14.30
N LYS A 42 -9.24 -21.61 -13.46
CA LYS A 42 -9.24 -21.46 -12.00
C LYS A 42 -7.83 -21.43 -11.41
N THR A 43 -6.94 -22.26 -11.93
CA THR A 43 -5.55 -22.34 -11.49
C THR A 43 -4.82 -21.05 -11.84
N ASN A 44 -5.02 -20.49 -13.03
CA ASN A 44 -4.42 -19.23 -13.45
C ASN A 44 -4.85 -18.08 -12.55
N ASP A 45 -6.13 -17.98 -12.21
CA ASP A 45 -6.65 -16.93 -11.31
C ASP A 45 -6.02 -17.03 -9.91
N ASN A 46 -5.99 -18.24 -9.33
CA ASN A 46 -5.31 -18.50 -8.06
C ASN A 46 -3.81 -18.17 -8.13
N MET A 47 -3.15 -18.51 -9.24
CA MET A 47 -1.73 -18.20 -9.46
C MET A 47 -1.47 -16.70 -9.55
N GLU A 48 -2.35 -15.92 -10.20
CA GLU A 48 -2.22 -14.46 -10.23
C GLU A 48 -2.35 -13.84 -8.84
N LYS A 49 -3.32 -14.31 -8.05
CA LYS A 49 -3.47 -13.87 -6.67
C LYS A 49 -2.24 -14.21 -5.82
N GLN A 50 -1.73 -15.45 -5.92
CA GLN A 50 -0.52 -15.87 -5.22
C GLN A 50 0.71 -15.04 -5.64
N ARG A 51 0.87 -14.75 -6.93
CA ARG A 51 1.97 -13.90 -7.44
C ARG A 51 1.89 -12.49 -6.89
N PHE A 52 0.68 -11.92 -6.85
CA PHE A 52 0.44 -10.62 -6.25
C PHE A 52 0.80 -10.64 -4.75
N GLU A 53 0.25 -11.58 -3.97
CA GLU A 53 0.50 -11.69 -2.53
C GLU A 53 2.00 -11.86 -2.25
N THR A 54 2.69 -12.72 -3.00
CA THR A 54 4.14 -12.88 -2.91
C THR A 54 4.89 -11.57 -3.12
N THR A 55 4.51 -10.81 -4.15
CA THR A 55 5.12 -9.51 -4.46
C THR A 55 4.83 -8.48 -3.37
N PHE A 56 3.57 -8.42 -2.92
CA PHE A 56 3.11 -7.52 -1.87
C PHE A 56 3.86 -7.77 -0.56
N PHE A 57 3.91 -9.01 -0.07
CA PHE A 57 4.59 -9.34 1.18
C PHE A 57 6.10 -9.20 1.10
N SER A 58 6.69 -9.41 -0.09
CA SER A 58 8.12 -9.11 -0.33
C SER A 58 8.40 -7.61 -0.19
N LEU A 59 7.59 -6.75 -0.83
CA LEU A 59 7.72 -5.29 -0.68
C LEU A 59 7.45 -4.83 0.75
N PHE A 60 6.47 -5.41 1.42
CA PHE A 60 6.16 -5.12 2.81
C PHE A 60 7.33 -5.49 3.74
N SER A 61 7.92 -6.66 3.55
CA SER A 61 9.12 -7.08 4.27
C SER A 61 10.33 -6.17 4.00
N ALA A 62 10.44 -5.64 2.78
CA ALA A 62 11.47 -4.67 2.42
C ALA A 62 11.23 -3.31 3.11
N LEU A 63 9.96 -2.89 3.29
CA LEU A 63 9.61 -1.68 4.03
C LEU A 63 10.02 -1.83 5.50
N GLU A 64 9.65 -2.94 6.14
CA GLU A 64 10.02 -3.20 7.54
C GLU A 64 11.54 -3.28 7.73
N ARG A 65 12.26 -3.85 6.76
CA ARG A 65 13.73 -3.89 6.77
C ARG A 65 14.32 -2.50 6.64
N SER A 66 13.89 -1.73 5.63
CA SER A 66 14.32 -0.35 5.45
C SER A 66 14.06 0.47 6.71
N LEU A 67 12.94 0.23 7.40
CA LEU A 67 12.65 0.91 8.66
C LEU A 67 13.65 0.53 9.75
N ARG A 68 13.97 -0.75 9.93
CA ARG A 68 14.96 -1.22 10.93
C ARG A 68 16.36 -0.73 10.64
N ASP A 69 16.72 -0.59 9.36
CA ASP A 69 18.05 -0.15 8.93
C ASP A 69 18.25 1.35 9.14
N ILE A 70 17.18 2.14 9.37
CA ILE A 70 17.30 3.55 9.72
C ILE A 70 17.92 3.68 11.12
N ASP A 71 19.11 4.27 11.15
CA ASP A 71 19.78 4.65 12.39
C ASP A 71 20.04 6.16 12.47
N LEU A 72 20.03 6.67 13.70
CA LEU A 72 20.40 8.03 14.00
C LEU A 72 21.42 8.02 15.14
N GLN A 73 22.64 8.43 14.83
CA GLN A 73 23.65 8.66 15.85
C GLN A 73 23.34 9.97 16.60
N SER A 74 23.24 9.87 17.93
CA SER A 74 23.20 11.02 18.84
C SER A 74 24.51 11.08 19.63
N SER A 75 25.13 12.26 19.67
CA SER A 75 26.36 12.49 20.43
C SER A 75 26.18 12.38 21.95
N GLU A 76 24.95 12.54 22.47
CA GLU A 76 24.65 12.49 23.90
C GLU A 76 23.90 11.23 24.36
N HIS A 77 23.12 10.59 23.48
CA HIS A 77 22.12 9.56 23.86
C HIS A 77 22.30 8.21 23.15
N GLY A 78 23.45 7.98 22.51
CA GLY A 78 23.72 6.74 21.77
C GLY A 78 23.01 6.65 20.41
N MET A 79 22.91 5.44 19.86
CA MET A 79 22.19 5.18 18.61
C MET A 79 20.69 5.03 18.86
N THR A 80 19.87 5.83 18.17
CA THR A 80 18.44 5.56 17.99
C THR A 80 18.27 4.71 16.73
N VAL A 81 17.44 3.66 16.78
CA VAL A 81 17.27 2.70 15.68
C VAL A 81 15.80 2.46 15.40
N GLY A 82 15.45 2.19 14.14
CA GLY A 82 14.14 1.70 13.77
C GLY A 82 13.02 2.74 13.97
N ARG A 83 11.89 2.28 14.56
CA ARG A 83 10.69 3.12 14.75
C ARG A 83 10.94 4.34 15.62
N ASP A 84 11.89 4.28 16.56
CA ASP A 84 12.22 5.43 17.40
C ASP A 84 12.84 6.59 16.62
N CYS A 85 13.48 6.32 15.47
CA CYS A 85 14.03 7.36 14.61
C CYS A 85 12.93 8.29 14.07
N PHE A 86 11.72 7.77 13.81
CA PHE A 86 10.59 8.58 13.32
C PHE A 86 10.13 9.62 14.35
N ARG A 87 10.16 9.28 15.65
CA ARG A 87 9.90 10.25 16.73
C ARG A 87 10.94 11.38 16.70
N VAL A 88 12.22 11.03 16.52
CA VAL A 88 13.30 12.02 16.45
C VAL A 88 13.18 12.89 15.20
N PHE A 89 12.89 12.30 14.04
CA PHE A 89 12.64 13.03 12.80
C PHE A 89 11.50 14.02 12.95
N TYR A 90 10.36 13.57 13.47
CA TYR A 90 9.20 14.42 13.69
C TYR A 90 9.49 15.57 14.66
N THR A 91 10.20 15.27 15.76
CA THR A 91 10.62 16.29 16.74
C THR A 91 11.53 17.35 16.11
N ARG A 92 12.48 16.94 15.26
CA ARG A 92 13.37 17.85 14.54
C ARG A 92 12.62 18.73 13.55
N LEU A 93 11.68 18.15 12.80
CA LEU A 93 10.81 18.89 11.88
C LEU A 93 9.97 19.92 12.63
N ASN A 94 9.30 19.52 13.72
CA ASN A 94 8.47 20.41 14.54
C ASN A 94 9.30 21.55 15.14
N LYS A 95 10.49 21.25 15.67
CA LYS A 95 11.38 22.28 16.22
C LYS A 95 11.78 23.33 15.19
N ASP A 96 12.13 22.91 13.97
CA ASP A 96 12.47 23.87 12.91
C ASP A 96 11.24 24.68 12.47
N TYR A 97 10.08 24.04 12.36
CA TYR A 97 8.82 24.70 12.00
C TYR A 97 8.43 25.77 13.02
N ARG A 98 8.43 25.44 14.32
CA ARG A 98 8.12 26.39 15.41
C ARG A 98 9.11 27.55 15.43
N LYS A 99 10.40 27.27 15.30
CA LYS A 99 11.45 28.31 15.23
C LYS A 99 11.18 29.33 14.10
N ARG A 100 10.65 28.89 12.96
CA ARG A 100 10.33 29.78 11.83
C ARG A 100 9.07 30.61 12.08
N LEU A 101 8.05 30.01 12.70
CA LEU A 101 6.86 30.76 13.15
C LEU A 101 7.26 31.85 14.15
N ASP A 102 8.09 31.51 15.13
CA ASP A 102 8.58 32.45 16.16
C ASP A 102 9.42 33.58 15.54
N ALA A 103 10.07 33.33 14.40
CA ALA A 103 10.78 34.33 13.61
C ALA A 103 9.86 35.23 12.75
N GLY A 104 8.53 35.05 12.84
CA GLY A 104 7.54 35.85 12.14
C GLY A 104 7.21 35.39 10.72
N HIS A 105 7.64 34.19 10.30
CA HIS A 105 7.24 33.63 9.01
C HIS A 105 5.80 33.13 9.04
N SER A 106 5.11 33.24 7.90
CA SER A 106 3.77 32.64 7.73
C SER A 106 3.80 31.13 7.90
N ASP A 107 2.68 30.51 8.24
CA ASP A 107 2.51 29.06 8.36
C ASP A 107 3.03 28.29 7.13
N ASN A 108 2.54 28.62 5.93
CA ASN A 108 2.93 27.96 4.68
C ASN A 108 4.45 28.00 4.45
N LEU A 109 5.05 29.18 4.60
CA LEU A 109 6.49 29.37 4.40
C LEU A 109 7.29 28.61 5.46
N SER A 110 6.82 28.60 6.72
CA SER A 110 7.47 27.87 7.80
C SER A 110 7.45 26.37 7.52
N LEU A 111 6.30 25.83 7.11
CA LEU A 111 6.16 24.42 6.74
C LEU A 111 7.06 24.04 5.57
N GLU A 112 7.00 24.80 4.47
CA GLU A 112 7.77 24.53 3.25
C GLU A 112 9.28 24.52 3.54
N LEU A 113 9.79 25.57 4.18
CA LEU A 113 11.20 25.65 4.51
C LEU A 113 11.61 24.55 5.47
N SER A 114 10.85 24.31 6.54
CA SER A 114 11.19 23.27 7.51
C SER A 114 11.21 21.88 6.92
N TYR A 115 10.23 21.54 6.08
CA TYR A 115 10.24 20.26 5.39
C TYR A 115 11.42 20.16 4.43
N ARG A 116 11.71 21.20 3.64
CA ARG A 116 12.84 21.21 2.70
C ARG A 116 14.18 21.02 3.42
N PHE A 117 14.42 21.72 4.53
CA PHE A 117 15.63 21.54 5.33
C PHE A 117 15.71 20.16 5.98
N PHE A 118 14.58 19.66 6.50
CA PHE A 118 14.46 18.31 7.04
C PHE A 118 14.81 17.26 5.97
N TRP A 119 14.21 17.37 4.79
CA TRP A 119 14.41 16.44 3.67
C TRP A 119 15.86 16.44 3.21
N ASN A 120 16.46 17.61 2.97
CA ASN A 120 17.86 17.71 2.57
C ASN A 120 18.82 17.00 3.54
N LYS A 121 18.50 17.01 4.85
CA LYS A 121 19.31 16.36 5.88
C LYS A 121 19.08 14.86 6.02
N HIS A 122 17.86 14.38 5.76
CA HIS A 122 17.42 13.03 6.11
C HIS A 122 16.97 12.17 4.92
N GLN A 123 17.02 12.71 3.70
CA GLN A 123 16.56 12.01 2.49
C GLN A 123 17.31 10.71 2.20
N LEU A 124 18.59 10.57 2.57
CA LEU A 124 19.34 9.33 2.31
C LEU A 124 18.67 8.13 2.95
N GLU A 125 18.26 8.27 4.21
CA GLU A 125 17.54 7.26 5.00
C GLU A 125 16.07 7.15 4.56
N LEU A 126 15.37 8.29 4.45
CA LEU A 126 13.91 8.31 4.29
C LEU A 126 13.43 8.09 2.86
N SER A 127 14.25 8.40 1.86
CA SER A 127 13.84 8.25 0.45
C SER A 127 13.60 6.79 0.08
N GLN A 128 14.40 5.86 0.62
CA GLN A 128 14.20 4.44 0.39
C GLN A 128 12.87 3.97 1.01
N TYR A 129 12.62 4.35 2.26
CA TYR A 129 11.38 4.03 2.97
C TYR A 129 10.14 4.49 2.19
N PHE A 130 10.09 5.78 1.81
CA PHE A 130 8.93 6.33 1.10
C PHE A 130 8.76 5.72 -0.30
N ARG A 131 9.83 5.45 -1.05
CA ARG A 131 9.75 4.79 -2.36
C ARG A 131 9.22 3.35 -2.27
N ILE A 132 9.56 2.62 -1.21
CA ILE A 132 9.03 1.28 -0.97
C ILE A 132 7.54 1.39 -0.63
N LEU A 133 7.15 2.32 0.25
CA LEU A 133 5.75 2.57 0.57
C LEU A 133 4.92 2.90 -0.69
N GLU A 134 5.39 3.85 -1.50
CA GLU A 134 4.76 4.18 -2.78
C GLU A 134 4.63 2.95 -3.69
N SER A 135 5.67 2.10 -3.73
CA SER A 135 5.66 0.88 -4.53
C SER A 135 4.64 -0.14 -4.04
N ILE A 136 4.45 -0.27 -2.73
CA ILE A 136 3.40 -1.11 -2.12
C ILE A 136 2.03 -0.58 -2.52
N LEU A 137 1.77 0.72 -2.30
CA LEU A 137 0.45 1.30 -2.59
C LEU A 137 0.11 1.24 -4.08
N ARG A 138 1.10 1.47 -4.95
CA ARG A 138 0.99 1.31 -6.39
C ARG A 138 0.78 -0.14 -6.80
N CYS A 139 1.42 -1.10 -6.13
CA CYS A 139 1.25 -2.53 -6.37
C CYS A 139 -0.21 -2.94 -6.10
N ILE A 140 -0.76 -2.55 -4.94
CA ILE A 140 -2.16 -2.78 -4.59
C ILE A 140 -3.09 -2.10 -5.60
N GLY A 141 -2.79 -0.87 -6.00
CA GLY A 141 -3.59 -0.09 -6.95
C GLY A 141 -3.76 -0.72 -8.34
N ARG A 142 -2.94 -1.72 -8.71
CA ARG A 142 -3.07 -2.47 -9.97
C ARG A 142 -4.10 -3.60 -9.93
N ARG A 143 -4.54 -4.06 -8.74
CA ARG A 143 -5.58 -5.10 -8.61
C ARG A 143 -6.97 -4.54 -8.98
N PRO A 144 -7.98 -5.38 -9.25
CA PRO A 144 -9.37 -4.94 -9.31
C PRO A 144 -9.81 -4.25 -8.01
N THR A 145 -10.66 -3.23 -8.11
CA THR A 145 -11.00 -2.32 -6.98
C THR A 145 -11.55 -3.07 -5.77
N GLU A 146 -12.39 -4.06 -6.01
CA GLU A 146 -13.07 -4.93 -5.04
C GLU A 146 -12.10 -5.79 -4.21
N GLU A 147 -10.85 -5.94 -4.63
CA GLU A 147 -9.84 -6.74 -3.94
C GLU A 147 -8.78 -5.90 -3.21
N ARG A 148 -8.77 -4.57 -3.37
CA ARG A 148 -7.67 -3.72 -2.87
C ARG A 148 -7.75 -3.47 -1.37
N GLU A 149 -8.96 -3.29 -0.85
CA GLU A 149 -9.20 -2.76 0.51
C GLU A 149 -8.50 -3.59 1.60
N PRO A 150 -8.53 -4.95 1.60
CA PRO A 150 -7.85 -5.73 2.65
C PRO A 150 -6.33 -5.49 2.70
N TYR A 151 -5.69 -5.24 1.55
CA TYR A 151 -4.25 -4.97 1.51
C TYR A 151 -3.93 -3.52 1.89
N TYR A 152 -4.80 -2.55 1.53
CA TYR A 152 -4.65 -1.18 2.01
C TYR A 152 -4.84 -1.08 3.53
N GLU A 153 -5.78 -1.84 4.10
CA GLU A 153 -5.96 -1.98 5.54
C GLU A 153 -4.69 -2.48 6.22
N LEU A 154 -4.11 -3.58 5.71
CA LEU A 154 -2.88 -4.14 6.27
C LEU A 154 -1.75 -3.11 6.29
N VAL A 155 -1.64 -2.28 5.24
CA VAL A 155 -0.63 -1.24 5.15
C VAL A 155 -0.93 -0.10 6.14
N ARG A 156 -2.10 0.52 6.08
CA ARG A 156 -2.39 1.74 6.87
C ARG A 156 -2.41 1.50 8.38
N TYR A 157 -2.77 0.29 8.84
CA TYR A 157 -2.76 -0.04 10.27
C TYR A 157 -1.43 -0.59 10.79
N ASN A 158 -0.41 -0.79 9.94
CA ASN A 158 0.91 -1.22 10.40
C ASN A 158 1.79 -0.07 10.91
N PHE A 159 1.53 1.16 10.45
CA PHE A 159 2.32 2.32 10.84
C PHE A 159 2.08 2.73 12.28
N SER A 160 3.16 3.14 12.97
CA SER A 160 3.01 3.93 14.19
C SER A 160 2.53 5.35 13.91
N ASP A 161 1.98 6.03 14.92
CA ASP A 161 1.56 7.43 14.81
C ASP A 161 2.66 8.36 14.27
N GLN A 162 3.91 8.16 14.68
CA GLN A 162 5.03 9.01 14.26
C GLN A 162 5.39 8.77 12.79
N GLU A 163 5.29 7.51 12.32
CA GLU A 163 5.45 7.18 10.91
C GLU A 163 4.34 7.81 10.07
N LEU A 164 3.08 7.72 10.50
CA LEU A 164 1.95 8.34 9.80
C LEU A 164 2.09 9.87 9.74
N LEU A 165 2.51 10.51 10.82
CA LEU A 165 2.75 11.96 10.85
C LEU A 165 3.83 12.36 9.84
N LEU A 166 4.96 11.66 9.83
CA LEU A 166 6.04 12.00 8.91
C LEU A 166 5.66 11.70 7.45
N THR A 167 4.94 10.60 7.23
CA THR A 167 4.35 10.23 5.93
C THR A 167 3.36 11.29 5.44
N PHE A 168 2.53 11.83 6.34
CA PHE A 168 1.60 12.91 6.03
C PHE A 168 2.34 14.16 5.55
N TYR A 169 3.38 14.59 6.29
CA TYR A 169 4.19 15.74 5.91
C TYR A 169 4.97 15.53 4.61
N HIS A 170 5.40 14.30 4.33
CA HIS A 170 5.96 13.95 3.03
C HIS A 170 4.93 14.05 1.91
N ALA A 171 3.73 13.47 2.09
CA ALA A 171 2.70 13.48 1.06
C ALA A 171 2.24 14.89 0.66
N ILE A 172 2.23 15.85 1.59
CA ILE A 172 1.88 17.25 1.30
C ILE A 172 3.06 18.09 0.81
N SER A 173 4.29 17.57 0.86
CA SER A 173 5.47 18.24 0.30
C SER A 173 5.56 18.08 -1.21
N ASP A 174 6.53 18.77 -1.83
CA ASP A 174 6.80 18.63 -3.26
C ASP A 174 7.42 17.28 -3.62
N GLU A 175 8.24 16.72 -2.73
CA GLU A 175 8.93 15.45 -2.91
C GLU A 175 7.98 14.25 -2.83
N GLY A 176 6.93 14.32 -2.00
CA GLY A 176 5.95 13.24 -1.83
C GLY A 176 4.72 13.35 -2.74
N LYS A 177 4.78 14.13 -3.82
CA LYS A 177 3.70 14.20 -4.84
C LYS A 177 3.22 12.83 -5.32
N PRO A 178 4.09 11.84 -5.63
CA PRO A 178 3.63 10.51 -6.03
C PRO A 178 2.84 9.81 -4.92
N LEU A 179 3.31 9.90 -3.68
CA LEU A 179 2.63 9.33 -2.52
C LEU A 179 1.24 9.94 -2.28
N ARG A 180 1.06 11.24 -2.55
CA ARG A 180 -0.19 11.96 -2.32
C ARG A 180 -1.41 11.30 -2.98
N GLU A 181 -1.27 10.92 -4.25
CA GLU A 181 -2.35 10.29 -5.00
C GLU A 181 -2.68 8.89 -4.46
N TYR A 182 -1.64 8.12 -4.10
CA TYR A 182 -1.83 6.80 -3.52
C TYR A 182 -2.43 6.86 -2.10
N ALA A 183 -2.04 7.86 -1.32
CA ALA A 183 -2.58 8.08 0.02
C ALA A 183 -4.08 8.34 0.01
N LYS A 184 -4.57 9.06 -1.01
CA LYS A 184 -6.00 9.26 -1.26
C LYS A 184 -6.72 7.93 -1.48
N THR A 185 -6.26 7.11 -2.42
CA THR A 185 -6.92 5.83 -2.74
C THR A 185 -6.86 4.82 -1.59
N ALA A 186 -5.76 4.84 -0.82
CA ALA A 186 -5.54 3.92 0.28
C ALA A 186 -6.21 4.36 1.60
N LYS A 187 -6.75 5.59 1.66
CA LYS A 187 -7.19 6.25 2.90
C LYS A 187 -6.09 6.19 3.97
N LEU A 188 -4.85 6.45 3.55
CA LEU A 188 -3.64 6.13 4.31
C LEU A 188 -3.61 6.78 5.71
N PHE A 189 -4.24 7.94 5.86
CA PHE A 189 -4.24 8.72 7.10
C PHE A 189 -5.49 8.51 7.95
N GLU A 190 -6.31 7.49 7.65
CA GLU A 190 -7.44 7.12 8.50
C GLU A 190 -7.05 6.87 9.98
N PRO A 191 -5.95 6.16 10.31
CA PRO A 191 -5.55 5.95 11.70
C PRO A 191 -4.80 7.15 12.33
N LEU A 192 -4.59 8.26 11.61
CA LEU A 192 -3.79 9.37 12.09
C LEU A 192 -4.40 10.05 13.33
N SER A 193 -3.61 10.26 14.37
CA SER A 193 -4.04 10.99 15.57
C SER A 193 -4.45 12.43 15.24
N THR A 194 -5.66 12.82 15.64
CA THR A 194 -6.28 14.10 15.28
C THR A 194 -5.62 15.34 15.91
N VAL A 195 -4.72 15.16 16.89
CA VAL A 195 -4.14 16.25 17.69
C VAL A 195 -2.66 16.47 17.39
N ARG A 196 -2.01 15.57 16.64
CA ARG A 196 -0.54 15.53 16.56
C ARG A 196 0.07 16.26 15.38
N LEU A 197 -0.71 16.87 14.50
CA LEU A 197 -0.18 17.70 13.40
C LEU A 197 0.59 18.92 13.96
N LEU A 198 1.58 19.40 13.20
CA LEU A 198 2.26 20.68 13.46
C LEU A 198 1.26 21.84 13.56
N ASP A 199 0.30 21.90 12.64
CA ASP A 199 -0.87 22.75 12.71
C ASP A 199 -2.07 21.99 12.15
N PHE A 200 -3.25 22.16 12.76
CA PHE A 200 -4.44 21.43 12.34
C PHE A 200 -4.87 21.78 10.91
N SER A 201 -4.68 23.04 10.48
CA SER A 201 -5.02 23.51 9.13
C SER A 201 -4.23 22.79 8.04
N HIS A 202 -3.09 22.16 8.38
CA HIS A 202 -2.35 21.33 7.44
C HIS A 202 -3.15 20.16 6.89
N SER A 203 -4.15 19.66 7.64
CA SER A 203 -5.07 18.62 7.14
C SER A 203 -5.77 19.01 5.82
N GLN A 204 -5.94 20.31 5.57
CA GLN A 204 -6.56 20.85 4.36
C GLN A 204 -5.60 20.88 3.14
N LYS A 205 -4.32 20.54 3.33
CA LYS A 205 -3.30 20.53 2.25
C LYS A 205 -3.29 19.24 1.43
N ILE A 206 -4.14 18.27 1.79
CA ILE A 206 -4.35 17.02 1.05
C ILE A 206 -5.84 16.79 0.83
N ASP A 207 -6.17 15.95 -0.16
CA ASP A 207 -7.55 15.54 -0.42
C ASP A 207 -8.17 14.86 0.82
N PRO A 208 -9.36 15.32 1.28
CA PRO A 208 -10.02 14.76 2.47
C PRO A 208 -10.28 13.25 2.40
N MET A 209 -10.37 12.64 1.21
CA MET A 209 -10.53 11.19 1.06
C MET A 209 -9.33 10.40 1.62
N ALA A 210 -8.14 11.00 1.68
CA ALA A 210 -6.95 10.37 2.26
C ALA A 210 -7.12 10.05 3.76
N PHE A 211 -8.09 10.68 4.43
CA PHE A 211 -8.42 10.49 5.83
C PHE A 211 -9.50 9.41 6.07
N GLY A 212 -10.16 8.87 5.04
CA GLY A 212 -11.12 7.78 5.20
C GLY A 212 -12.25 8.12 6.19
N SER A 213 -12.31 7.44 7.33
CA SER A 213 -13.29 7.67 8.41
C SER A 213 -12.77 8.59 9.53
N ASN A 214 -11.58 9.17 9.39
CA ASN A 214 -10.97 10.02 10.40
C ASN A 214 -11.70 11.37 10.52
N PRO A 215 -11.89 11.92 11.73
CA PRO A 215 -12.54 13.22 11.94
C PRO A 215 -11.91 14.41 11.18
N MET A 216 -10.65 14.32 10.77
CA MET A 216 -10.00 15.33 9.92
C MET A 216 -10.61 15.45 8.52
N ARG A 217 -11.31 14.42 8.04
CA ARG A 217 -11.99 14.43 6.75
C ARG A 217 -13.06 15.52 6.66
N ASP A 218 -13.89 15.64 7.70
CA ASP A 218 -15.09 16.47 7.68
C ASP A 218 -14.87 17.84 8.33
N ARG A 219 -13.74 18.03 9.03
CA ARG A 219 -13.45 19.24 9.81
C ARG A 219 -12.75 20.30 8.96
N HIS A 220 -13.51 20.92 8.05
CA HIS A 220 -13.07 22.10 7.31
C HIS A 220 -12.86 23.35 8.20
N ASP A 221 -13.43 23.41 9.41
CA ASP A 221 -13.53 24.66 10.20
C ASP A 221 -12.86 24.63 11.58
N TYR A 222 -11.80 23.85 11.77
CA TYR A 222 -11.10 23.89 13.05
C TYR A 222 -10.13 25.09 13.11
N LYS A 223 -10.66 26.26 13.52
CA LYS A 223 -9.83 27.32 14.11
C LYS A 223 -9.23 26.75 15.42
N ASN A 224 -7.93 26.48 15.37
CA ASN A 224 -6.98 26.23 16.46
C ASN A 224 -7.56 25.91 17.87
N PRO A 225 -7.42 24.68 18.39
CA PRO A 225 -7.80 24.37 19.78
C PRO A 225 -6.91 25.08 20.81
N ALA A 226 -5.72 25.57 20.44
CA ALA A 226 -4.79 26.21 21.36
C ALA A 226 -5.27 27.59 21.87
N ALA A 227 -6.44 28.07 21.44
CA ALA A 227 -7.11 29.23 22.02
C ALA A 227 -8.05 28.87 23.21
N ARG A 228 -8.19 27.59 23.56
CA ARG A 228 -9.09 27.13 24.64
C ARG A 228 -8.42 26.72 25.94
N ASP A 229 -7.10 26.51 25.95
CA ASP A 229 -6.35 26.32 27.20
C ASP A 229 -5.87 27.68 27.73
N GLY A 230 -6.82 28.60 27.87
CA GLY A 230 -6.80 29.59 28.93
C GLY A 230 -7.42 28.95 30.16
N LEU A 231 -6.70 28.00 30.78
CA LEU A 231 -6.99 27.58 32.14
C LEU A 231 -6.30 28.60 33.05
N SER A 232 -7.13 29.53 33.51
CA SER A 232 -7.08 29.97 34.90
C SER A 232 -6.99 28.72 35.78
N ASP A 233 -6.00 28.69 36.64
CA ASP A 233 -6.16 28.34 38.04
C ASP A 233 -5.00 28.99 38.80
N ASP A 234 -5.32 29.43 40.01
CA ASP A 234 -4.56 30.18 41.02
C ASP A 234 -3.04 29.91 41.15
#